data_AF-A0A9X4RDT8-F1
#
_entry.id   AF-A0A9X4RDT8-F1
#
_cell.length_a   1.000
_cell.length_b   1.000
_cell.length_c   1.000
_cell.angle_alpha   90.00
_cell.angle_beta   90.00
_cell.angle_gamma   90.00
#
_symmetry.space_group_name_H-M   'P 1'
#
loop_
_entity.id
_entity.type
_entity.pdbx_description
1 polymer ?
#
loop_
_entity_poly.entity_id
_entity_poly.type
_entity_poly.pdbx_seq_one_letter_code
_entity_poly.pdbx_strand_id
1 'polypeptide(L)'
;MPESTPHPFDLATALTDASDGVQRGNTSEAYANMVGPFGGITAATLLRAVQRHPDCLGDPLSLTVNYAAPITDGAFGVRARPARTNRSTQHWAIELVQDGAVTTTATAVTGIRRDTWSSTEVAAPDAPPFDQVEPAPPLGFIKWIDNYELRFVVGAIPEEASGEQDDSTSTLWVRDQPARPLDHAALTALCDVFYPRVFLRQGRYVPAGTVSLTVYFHARAEELAAQGTEPVLATARAQRFGAGFFDQSAQLFGRNGAVLATSHQLVYFKA
;
A
#
# COMPACT_ATOMS: atom_id res chain seq x y z
N MET A 1 -18.20 -9.62 27.81
CA MET A 1 -17.84 -8.42 27.01
C MET A 1 -18.19 -8.74 25.58
N PRO A 2 -18.81 -7.85 24.79
CA PRO A 2 -18.99 -8.11 23.37
C PRO A 2 -17.60 -8.29 22.74
N GLU A 3 -17.38 -9.39 22.04
CA GLU A 3 -16.17 -9.56 21.22
C GLU A 3 -16.13 -8.38 20.24
N SER A 4 -15.08 -7.56 20.32
CA SER A 4 -14.84 -6.50 19.36
C SER A 4 -14.73 -7.14 17.98
N THR A 5 -15.62 -6.77 17.05
CA THR A 5 -15.54 -7.23 15.66
C THR A 5 -14.16 -6.88 15.11
N PRO A 6 -13.39 -7.85 14.58
CA PRO A 6 -12.06 -7.58 14.04
C PRO A 6 -12.12 -6.56 12.89
N HIS A 7 -11.11 -5.69 12.79
CA HIS A 7 -11.05 -4.69 11.73
C HIS A 7 -10.96 -5.36 10.34
N PRO A 8 -11.64 -4.83 9.29
CA PRO A 8 -11.61 -5.41 7.93
C PRO A 8 -10.20 -5.63 7.38
N PHE A 9 -9.28 -4.70 7.62
CA PHE A 9 -7.86 -4.82 7.24
C PHE A 9 -7.17 -6.03 7.90
N ASP A 10 -7.40 -6.24 9.19
CA ASP A 10 -6.76 -7.33 9.93
C ASP A 10 -7.33 -8.69 9.51
N LEU A 11 -8.62 -8.73 9.15
CA LEU A 11 -9.24 -9.91 8.53
C LEU A 11 -8.66 -10.19 7.15
N ALA A 12 -8.54 -9.16 6.29
CA ALA A 12 -8.05 -9.30 4.93
C ALA A 12 -6.56 -9.68 4.84
N THR A 13 -5.78 -9.34 5.86
CA THR A 13 -4.35 -9.68 5.94
C THR A 13 -4.06 -10.83 6.90
N ALA A 14 -5.10 -11.52 7.40
CA ALA A 14 -4.96 -12.64 8.31
C ALA A 14 -4.24 -13.81 7.62
N LEU A 15 -3.24 -14.36 8.30
CA LEU A 15 -2.49 -15.53 7.86
C LEU A 15 -2.47 -16.58 8.97
N THR A 16 -2.53 -17.84 8.55
CA THR A 16 -2.43 -19.02 9.41
C THR A 16 -1.21 -19.84 9.03
N ASP A 17 -0.41 -20.23 10.01
CA ASP A 17 0.77 -21.05 9.77
C ASP A 17 0.35 -22.49 9.46
N ALA A 18 0.95 -23.08 8.42
CA ALA A 18 0.82 -24.50 8.12
C ALA A 18 2.15 -25.23 8.37
N SER A 19 2.06 -26.55 8.59
CA SER A 19 3.22 -27.40 8.92
C SER A 19 4.25 -27.53 7.79
N ASP A 20 3.89 -27.13 6.57
CA ASP A 20 4.74 -27.12 5.37
C ASP A 20 5.56 -25.83 5.22
N GLY A 21 5.49 -24.92 6.20
CA GLY A 21 6.17 -23.62 6.17
C GLY A 21 5.49 -22.59 5.25
N VAL A 22 4.28 -22.89 4.75
CA VAL A 22 3.45 -21.98 3.98
C VAL A 22 2.46 -21.30 4.93
N GLN A 23 2.34 -19.97 4.82
CA GLN A 23 1.30 -19.22 5.51
C GLN A 23 0.05 -19.15 4.61
N ARG A 24 -1.12 -19.52 5.13
CA ARG A 24 -2.38 -19.57 4.36
C ARG A 24 -3.28 -18.38 4.69
N GLY A 25 -3.84 -17.77 3.66
CA GLY A 25 -4.78 -16.67 3.74
C GLY A 25 -5.86 -16.77 2.67
N ASN A 26 -6.81 -15.83 2.70
CA ASN A 26 -7.91 -15.73 1.75
C ASN A 26 -8.05 -14.30 1.24
N THR A 27 -8.50 -14.13 0.00
CA THR A 27 -8.96 -12.82 -0.48
C THR A 27 -10.15 -12.33 0.34
N SER A 28 -10.34 -11.02 0.38
CA SER A 28 -11.43 -10.37 1.12
C SER A 28 -12.27 -9.54 0.18
N GLU A 29 -13.59 -9.78 0.18
CA GLU A 29 -14.56 -8.98 -0.58
C GLU A 29 -14.47 -7.50 -0.21
N ALA A 30 -14.20 -7.19 1.06
CA ALA A 30 -14.03 -5.82 1.53
C ALA A 30 -12.89 -5.10 0.80
N TYR A 31 -11.87 -5.82 0.32
CA TYR A 31 -10.73 -5.26 -0.41
C TYR A 31 -10.72 -5.63 -1.90
N ALA A 32 -11.88 -5.99 -2.46
CA ALA A 32 -12.00 -6.24 -3.90
C ALA A 32 -11.76 -4.95 -4.71
N ASN A 33 -11.07 -5.12 -5.84
CA ASN A 33 -10.87 -4.09 -6.88
C ASN A 33 -11.51 -4.57 -8.21
N MET A 34 -11.33 -3.82 -9.30
CA MET A 34 -11.93 -4.14 -10.60
C MET A 34 -11.54 -5.53 -11.14
N VAL A 35 -10.28 -5.94 -10.97
CA VAL A 35 -9.77 -7.25 -11.39
C VAL A 35 -8.87 -7.79 -10.27
N GLY A 36 -9.42 -8.66 -9.44
CA GLY A 36 -8.74 -9.20 -8.26
C GLY A 36 -8.72 -8.23 -7.07
N PRO A 37 -7.95 -8.54 -6.03
CA PRO A 37 -7.85 -7.71 -4.83
C PRO A 37 -7.12 -6.39 -5.10
N PHE A 38 -7.33 -5.42 -4.20
CA PHE A 38 -6.54 -4.19 -4.13
C PHE A 38 -5.03 -4.50 -4.00
N GLY A 39 -4.19 -3.92 -4.87
CA GLY A 39 -2.75 -4.19 -4.87
C GLY A 39 -2.09 -3.95 -3.51
N GLY A 40 -2.50 -2.90 -2.81
CA GLY A 40 -2.05 -2.57 -1.47
C GLY A 40 -2.39 -3.63 -0.41
N ILE A 41 -3.56 -4.29 -0.48
CA ILE A 41 -3.90 -5.35 0.49
C ILE A 41 -3.05 -6.59 0.26
N THR A 42 -2.77 -6.92 -1.01
CA THR A 42 -1.86 -8.01 -1.36
C THR A 42 -0.46 -7.69 -0.85
N ALA A 43 0.07 -6.49 -1.09
CA ALA A 43 1.39 -6.08 -0.61
C ALA A 43 1.48 -6.11 0.92
N ALA A 44 0.48 -5.60 1.63
CA ALA A 44 0.40 -5.65 3.08
C ALA A 44 0.38 -7.09 3.62
N THR A 45 -0.32 -8.00 2.95
CA THR A 45 -0.35 -9.43 3.31
C THR A 45 1.03 -10.09 3.16
N LEU A 46 1.78 -9.76 2.11
CA LEU A 46 3.16 -10.25 1.95
C LEU A 46 4.09 -9.73 3.03
N LEU A 47 3.93 -8.46 3.43
CA LEU A 47 4.69 -7.91 4.54
C LEU A 47 4.33 -8.57 5.87
N ARG A 48 3.03 -8.81 6.13
CA ARG A 48 2.56 -9.57 7.30
C ARG A 48 3.18 -10.95 7.36
N ALA A 49 3.31 -11.64 6.22
CA ALA A 49 3.95 -12.95 6.18
C ALA A 49 5.41 -12.90 6.67
N VAL A 50 6.15 -11.84 6.31
CA VAL A 50 7.51 -11.63 6.84
C VAL A 50 7.48 -11.32 8.33
N GLN A 51 6.67 -10.35 8.76
CA GLN A 51 6.61 -9.89 10.16
C GLN A 51 6.20 -11.01 11.14
N ARG A 52 5.35 -11.94 10.70
CA ARG A 52 4.90 -13.09 11.50
C ARG A 52 5.88 -14.26 11.47
N HIS A 53 6.82 -14.29 10.52
CA HIS A 53 7.73 -15.42 10.37
C HIS A 53 8.61 -15.54 11.63
N PRO A 54 8.78 -16.75 12.21
CA PRO A 54 9.50 -16.93 13.48
C PRO A 54 10.96 -16.45 13.44
N ASP A 55 11.60 -16.55 12.27
CA ASP A 55 12.97 -16.08 12.05
C ASP A 55 13.08 -14.56 11.79
N CYS A 56 11.99 -13.79 11.85
CA CYS A 56 12.02 -12.37 11.53
C CYS A 56 12.74 -11.54 12.60
N LEU A 57 13.73 -10.77 12.13
CA LEU A 57 14.52 -9.87 12.95
C LEU A 57 14.38 -8.42 12.46
N GLY A 58 14.22 -7.49 13.41
CA GLY A 58 14.12 -6.05 13.14
C GLY A 58 12.83 -5.65 12.44
N ASP A 59 12.77 -4.38 12.03
CA ASP A 59 11.59 -3.79 11.41
C ASP A 59 11.73 -3.74 9.88
N PRO A 60 10.61 -3.67 9.13
CA PRO A 60 10.63 -3.42 7.69
C PRO A 60 11.42 -2.16 7.32
N LEU A 61 12.33 -2.29 6.37
CA LEU A 61 13.08 -1.19 5.74
C LEU A 61 12.63 -0.95 4.30
N SER A 62 12.37 -2.03 3.56
CA SER A 62 11.83 -1.96 2.21
C SER A 62 11.01 -3.18 1.84
N LEU A 63 10.09 -2.99 0.89
CA LEU A 63 9.31 -4.04 0.23
C LEU A 63 9.27 -3.73 -1.26
N THR A 64 9.43 -4.73 -2.12
CA THR A 64 9.14 -4.64 -3.55
C THR A 64 8.27 -5.82 -3.95
N VAL A 65 7.11 -5.54 -4.55
CA VAL A 65 6.10 -6.51 -4.95
C VAL A 65 5.95 -6.46 -6.46
N ASN A 66 5.93 -7.62 -7.12
CA ASN A 66 5.64 -7.75 -8.55
C ASN A 66 4.38 -8.58 -8.72
N TYR A 67 3.37 -8.00 -9.36
CA TYR A 67 2.06 -8.61 -9.60
C TYR A 67 2.13 -9.35 -10.94
N ALA A 68 2.49 -10.63 -10.88
CA ALA A 68 2.82 -11.43 -12.07
C ALA A 68 1.57 -11.99 -12.78
N ALA A 69 0.50 -12.24 -12.04
CA ALA A 69 -0.78 -12.72 -12.55
C ALA A 69 -1.93 -12.25 -11.65
N PRO A 70 -3.17 -12.17 -12.16
CA PRO A 70 -4.33 -11.86 -11.33
C PRO A 70 -4.52 -12.91 -10.23
N ILE A 71 -4.96 -12.47 -9.06
CA ILE A 71 -5.41 -13.32 -7.95
C ILE A 71 -6.93 -13.43 -8.06
N THR A 72 -7.44 -14.65 -8.06
CA THR A 72 -8.89 -14.93 -8.04
C THR A 72 -9.42 -14.97 -6.60
N ASP A 73 -10.74 -14.85 -6.45
CA ASP A 73 -11.34 -14.95 -5.12
C ASP A 73 -11.15 -16.34 -4.51
N GLY A 74 -10.66 -16.37 -3.27
CA GLY A 74 -10.48 -17.62 -2.52
C GLY A 74 -9.16 -17.69 -1.77
N ALA A 75 -8.74 -18.92 -1.49
CA ALA A 75 -7.55 -19.21 -0.70
C ALA A 75 -6.27 -19.02 -1.50
N PHE A 76 -5.20 -18.63 -0.81
CA PHE A 76 -3.84 -18.59 -1.32
C PHE A 76 -2.83 -19.03 -0.26
N GLY A 77 -1.62 -19.37 -0.70
CA GLY A 77 -0.47 -19.61 0.16
C GLY A 77 0.61 -18.54 -0.04
N VAL A 78 1.28 -18.15 1.03
CA VAL A 78 2.45 -17.26 1.02
C VAL A 78 3.65 -18.02 1.55
N ARG A 79 4.71 -18.06 0.75
CA ARG A 79 6.03 -18.57 1.13
C ARG A 79 6.94 -17.38 1.37
N ALA A 80 7.28 -17.11 2.62
CA ALA A 80 8.26 -16.10 2.98
C ALA A 80 9.51 -16.80 3.51
N ARG A 81 10.67 -16.55 2.90
CA ARG A 81 11.93 -17.19 3.28
C ARG A 81 13.00 -16.14 3.57
N PRO A 82 13.70 -16.20 4.72
CA PRO A 82 14.89 -15.40 4.94
C PRO A 82 15.99 -15.89 3.99
N ALA A 83 16.24 -15.15 2.92
CA ALA A 83 17.24 -15.46 1.91
C ALA A 83 18.66 -15.24 2.44
N ARG A 84 18.84 -14.24 3.30
CA ARG A 84 20.12 -13.93 3.95
C ARG A 84 19.90 -13.17 5.25
N THR A 85 20.48 -13.66 6.34
CA THR A 85 20.55 -12.95 7.63
C THR A 85 21.96 -12.44 7.86
N ASN A 86 22.09 -11.14 8.13
CA ASN A 86 23.33 -10.47 8.51
C ASN A 86 23.22 -9.93 9.94
N ARG A 87 24.24 -9.21 10.42
CA ARG A 87 24.26 -8.65 11.78
C ARG A 87 23.12 -7.66 12.07
N SER A 88 22.76 -6.83 11.08
CA SER A 88 21.78 -5.73 11.27
C SER A 88 20.69 -5.69 10.22
N THR A 89 20.72 -6.57 9.22
CA THR A 89 19.71 -6.65 8.16
C THR A 89 19.39 -8.10 7.84
N GLN A 90 18.17 -8.32 7.34
CA GLN A 90 17.71 -9.60 6.84
C GLN A 90 16.98 -9.38 5.52
N HIS A 91 17.31 -10.21 4.53
CA HIS A 91 16.78 -10.12 3.18
C HIS A 91 15.83 -11.29 2.94
N TRP A 92 14.67 -10.99 2.37
CA TRP A 92 13.56 -11.93 2.22
C TRP A 92 13.22 -12.13 0.75
N ALA A 93 12.91 -13.39 0.40
CA ALA A 93 12.26 -13.75 -0.84
C ALA A 93 10.85 -14.27 -0.51
N ILE A 94 9.84 -13.78 -1.22
CA ILE A 94 8.44 -14.02 -0.92
C ILE A 94 7.70 -14.39 -2.21
N GLU A 95 6.84 -15.41 -2.13
CA GLU A 95 5.95 -15.82 -3.22
C GLU A 95 4.52 -15.96 -2.69
N LEU A 96 3.54 -15.41 -3.41
CA LEU A 96 2.12 -15.76 -3.27
C LEU A 96 1.76 -16.77 -4.35
N VAL A 97 1.14 -17.86 -3.93
CA VAL A 97 0.77 -18.98 -4.77
C VAL A 97 -0.72 -19.24 -4.63
N GLN A 98 -1.41 -19.35 -5.77
CA GLN A 98 -2.82 -19.73 -5.85
C GLN A 98 -2.96 -20.80 -6.94
N ASP A 99 -3.74 -21.85 -6.65
CA ASP A 99 -3.96 -22.99 -7.56
C ASP A 99 -2.66 -23.59 -8.14
N GLY A 100 -1.59 -23.60 -7.33
CA GLY A 100 -0.28 -24.14 -7.70
C GLY A 100 0.58 -23.23 -8.57
N ALA A 101 0.11 -22.03 -8.94
CA ALA A 101 0.86 -21.04 -9.72
C ALA A 101 1.27 -19.83 -8.86
N VAL A 102 2.48 -19.31 -9.11
CA VAL A 102 2.93 -18.05 -8.50
C VAL A 102 2.18 -16.90 -9.16
N THR A 103 1.41 -16.15 -8.38
CA THR A 103 0.67 -14.97 -8.84
C THR A 103 1.38 -13.67 -8.49
N THR A 104 2.12 -13.65 -7.39
CA THR A 104 2.85 -12.47 -6.92
C THR A 104 4.22 -12.89 -6.39
N THR A 105 5.25 -12.12 -6.70
CA THR A 105 6.57 -12.25 -6.05
C THR A 105 6.88 -11.00 -5.27
N ALA A 106 7.67 -11.12 -4.21
CA ALA A 106 8.18 -9.95 -3.52
C ALA A 106 9.56 -10.21 -2.91
N THR A 107 10.28 -9.13 -2.68
CA THR A 107 11.46 -9.10 -1.82
C THR A 107 11.26 -8.06 -0.74
N ALA A 108 11.71 -8.37 0.47
CA ALA A 108 11.71 -7.41 1.56
C ALA A 108 13.08 -7.34 2.24
N VAL A 109 13.37 -6.22 2.87
CA VAL A 109 14.51 -6.08 3.78
C VAL A 109 13.97 -5.65 5.12
N THR A 110 14.30 -6.39 6.17
CA THR A 110 14.10 -5.98 7.56
C THR A 110 15.46 -5.63 8.18
N GLY A 111 15.46 -4.83 9.26
CA GLY A 111 16.70 -4.49 9.93
C GLY A 111 16.53 -3.87 11.30
N ILE A 112 17.60 -3.98 12.09
CA ILE A 112 17.68 -3.38 13.42
C ILE A 112 18.15 -1.95 13.26
N ARG A 113 17.28 -0.99 13.58
CA ARG A 113 17.57 0.45 13.48
C ARG A 113 18.17 0.96 14.78
N ARG A 114 19.07 1.93 14.68
CA ARG A 114 19.73 2.59 15.80
C ARG A 114 19.70 4.09 15.61
N ASP A 115 19.76 4.83 16.70
CA ASP A 115 19.88 6.29 16.63
C ASP A 115 21.26 6.68 16.12
N THR A 116 21.26 7.50 15.07
CA THR A 116 22.43 8.09 14.44
C THR A 116 22.07 9.52 14.06
N TRP A 117 23.00 10.25 13.43
CA TRP A 117 22.65 11.50 12.76
C TRP A 117 21.45 11.29 11.83
N SER A 118 20.52 12.24 11.86
CA SER A 118 19.31 12.26 11.05
C SER A 118 19.04 13.66 10.51
N SER A 119 18.44 13.70 9.33
CA SER A 119 17.93 14.90 8.68
C SER A 119 16.85 14.49 7.68
N THR A 120 15.90 15.38 7.43
CA THR A 120 14.82 15.18 6.46
C THR A 120 14.91 16.27 5.42
N GLU A 121 15.20 15.90 4.17
CA GLU A 121 15.33 16.87 3.07
C GLU A 121 13.98 17.25 2.45
N VAL A 122 13.06 16.29 2.36
CA VAL A 122 11.74 16.52 1.78
C VAL A 122 10.81 17.19 2.80
N ALA A 123 10.04 18.17 2.34
CA ALA A 123 8.96 18.77 3.10
C ALA A 123 7.61 18.17 2.66
N ALA A 124 6.67 18.03 3.61
CA ALA A 124 5.28 17.76 3.27
C ALA A 124 4.74 18.91 2.39
N PRO A 125 3.92 18.61 1.36
CA PRO A 125 3.29 19.67 0.57
C PRO A 125 2.30 20.47 1.42
N ASP A 126 2.10 21.74 1.06
CA ASP A 126 1.07 22.57 1.69
C ASP A 126 -0.32 21.97 1.45
N ALA A 127 -1.09 21.83 2.52
CA ALA A 127 -2.44 21.30 2.49
C ALA A 127 -3.30 21.94 3.61
N PRO A 128 -4.59 22.19 3.38
CA PRO A 128 -5.51 22.51 4.47
C PRO A 128 -5.54 21.37 5.50
N PRO A 129 -5.83 21.68 6.78
CA PRO A 129 -6.05 20.66 7.80
C PRO A 129 -7.10 19.63 7.38
N PHE A 130 -6.94 18.39 7.84
CA PHE A 130 -7.81 17.25 7.50
C PHE A 130 -9.31 17.57 7.62
N ASP A 131 -9.71 18.21 8.72
CA ASP A 131 -11.10 18.53 9.03
C ASP A 131 -11.69 19.65 8.16
N GLN A 132 -10.86 20.36 7.39
CA GLN A 132 -11.26 21.42 6.46
C GLN A 132 -11.32 20.96 5.00
N VAL A 133 -10.95 19.72 4.71
CA VAL A 133 -11.05 19.12 3.37
C VAL A 133 -12.25 18.18 3.35
N GLU A 134 -13.14 18.29 2.38
CA GLU A 134 -14.32 17.42 2.31
C GLU A 134 -13.95 15.96 2.02
N PRO A 135 -14.65 14.98 2.62
CA PRO A 135 -14.51 13.57 2.26
C PRO A 135 -14.92 13.30 0.83
N ALA A 136 -14.14 12.47 0.14
CA ALA A 136 -14.48 11.98 -1.18
C ALA A 136 -15.78 11.16 -1.11
N PRO A 137 -16.66 11.29 -2.13
CA PRO A 137 -17.83 10.43 -2.21
C PRO A 137 -17.42 8.96 -2.42
N PRO A 138 -18.23 8.00 -1.93
CA PRO A 138 -17.96 6.59 -2.16
C PRO A 138 -18.00 6.26 -3.65
N LEU A 139 -17.07 5.42 -4.09
CA LEU A 139 -17.03 4.88 -5.46
C LEU A 139 -17.60 3.46 -5.44
N GLY A 140 -18.92 3.35 -5.54
CA GLY A 140 -19.67 2.09 -5.30
C GLY A 140 -19.30 0.88 -6.18
N PHE A 141 -18.43 1.03 -7.18
CA PHE A 141 -17.92 -0.06 -8.02
C PHE A 141 -16.54 -0.60 -7.56
N ILE A 142 -15.87 0.04 -6.60
CA ILE A 142 -14.57 -0.39 -6.04
C ILE A 142 -14.69 -0.52 -4.53
N LYS A 143 -14.71 -1.77 -4.03
CA LYS A 143 -15.00 -2.06 -2.61
C LYS A 143 -13.92 -1.59 -1.64
N TRP A 144 -12.64 -1.72 -2.02
CA TRP A 144 -11.55 -1.39 -1.09
C TRP A 144 -11.58 0.07 -0.60
N ILE A 145 -12.12 1.00 -1.39
CA ILE A 145 -12.21 2.42 -1.05
C ILE A 145 -13.09 2.64 0.19
N ASP A 146 -14.09 1.80 0.43
CA ASP A 146 -14.96 1.89 1.60
C ASP A 146 -14.19 1.66 2.92
N ASN A 147 -12.96 1.12 2.86
CA ASN A 147 -12.09 0.91 4.01
C ASN A 147 -11.17 2.10 4.29
N TYR A 148 -11.32 3.22 3.58
CA TYR A 148 -10.51 4.42 3.75
C TYR A 148 -11.37 5.69 3.75
N GLU A 149 -11.06 6.63 4.64
CA GLU A 149 -11.55 7.99 4.52
C GLU A 149 -10.56 8.82 3.70
N LEU A 150 -10.93 9.11 2.45
CA LEU A 150 -10.10 9.88 1.51
C LEU A 150 -10.58 11.33 1.45
N ARG A 151 -9.68 12.31 1.58
CA ARG A 151 -10.00 13.74 1.44
C ARG A 151 -9.00 14.39 0.48
N PHE A 152 -9.42 14.63 -0.76
CA PHE A 152 -8.52 15.14 -1.81
C PHE A 152 -8.29 16.65 -1.69
N VAL A 153 -7.01 17.04 -1.60
CA VAL A 153 -6.55 18.45 -1.61
C VAL A 153 -6.36 18.94 -3.04
N VAL A 154 -5.76 18.10 -3.90
CA VAL A 154 -5.59 18.37 -5.33
C VAL A 154 -5.62 17.04 -6.10
N GLY A 155 -6.01 17.10 -7.37
CA GLY A 155 -6.06 15.93 -8.24
C GLY A 155 -7.05 14.89 -7.73
N ALA A 156 -8.26 15.31 -7.40
CA ALA A 156 -9.35 14.38 -7.09
C ALA A 156 -9.62 13.44 -8.26
N ILE A 157 -10.33 12.35 -7.99
CA ILE A 157 -10.69 11.36 -9.00
C ILE A 157 -11.50 12.07 -10.09
N PRO A 158 -11.11 11.99 -11.38
CA PRO A 158 -11.81 12.70 -12.43
C PRO A 158 -13.22 12.14 -12.65
N GLU A 159 -14.17 13.03 -12.89
CA GLU A 159 -15.48 12.68 -13.44
C GLU A 159 -15.35 12.33 -14.93
N GLU A 160 -16.33 11.60 -15.48
CA GLU A 160 -16.36 11.35 -16.92
C GLU A 160 -16.34 12.68 -17.69
N ALA A 161 -15.47 12.76 -18.70
CA ALA A 161 -15.27 13.95 -19.53
C ALA A 161 -14.65 15.18 -18.83
N SER A 162 -13.89 14.98 -17.74
CA SER A 162 -13.09 16.06 -17.10
C SER A 162 -12.02 16.69 -18.02
N GLY A 163 -11.75 16.08 -19.18
CA GLY A 163 -10.73 16.51 -20.13
C GLY A 163 -9.31 16.19 -19.68
N GLU A 164 -8.36 16.29 -20.60
CA GLU A 164 -6.95 16.05 -20.30
C GLU A 164 -6.40 17.10 -19.32
N GLN A 165 -5.53 16.66 -18.40
CA GLN A 165 -4.89 17.51 -17.40
C GLN A 165 -3.38 17.51 -17.62
N ASP A 166 -2.70 18.65 -17.46
CA ASP A 166 -1.25 18.70 -17.64
C ASP A 166 -0.44 18.09 -16.48
N ASP A 167 -1.04 18.03 -15.29
CA ASP A 167 -0.43 17.46 -14.09
C ASP A 167 -1.17 16.18 -13.67
N SER A 168 -0.40 15.23 -13.16
CA SER A 168 -0.91 13.97 -12.62
C SER A 168 -0.83 13.91 -11.09
N THR A 169 -0.47 15.01 -10.45
CA THR A 169 -0.34 15.11 -9.00
C THR A 169 -1.69 14.95 -8.32
N SER A 170 -1.80 13.99 -7.41
CA SER A 170 -2.83 13.98 -6.37
C SER A 170 -2.17 14.18 -5.02
N THR A 171 -2.75 15.05 -4.20
CA THR A 171 -2.47 15.12 -2.77
C THR A 171 -3.78 14.91 -2.04
N LEU A 172 -3.78 14.03 -1.05
CA LEU A 172 -4.95 13.70 -0.26
C LEU A 172 -4.56 13.40 1.18
N TRP A 173 -5.48 13.66 2.09
CA TRP A 173 -5.43 13.00 3.38
C TRP A 173 -6.10 11.62 3.30
N VAL A 174 -5.55 10.67 4.05
CA VAL A 174 -6.10 9.32 4.17
C VAL A 174 -5.95 8.76 5.58
N ARG A 175 -6.94 8.00 6.04
CA ARG A 175 -6.84 7.07 7.17
C ARG A 175 -7.70 5.84 6.92
N ASP A 176 -7.42 4.75 7.63
CA ASP A 176 -8.31 3.59 7.67
C ASP A 176 -9.71 3.98 8.15
N GLN A 177 -10.73 3.35 7.57
CA GLN A 177 -12.13 3.46 7.94
C GLN A 177 -12.73 2.04 8.07
N PRO A 178 -13.23 1.62 9.25
CA PRO A 178 -13.21 2.35 10.52
C PRO A 178 -11.79 2.65 11.01
N ALA A 179 -11.66 3.53 12.00
CA ALA A 179 -10.34 3.95 12.48
C ALA A 179 -9.51 2.76 13.01
N ARG A 180 -8.28 2.62 12.50
CA ARG A 180 -7.31 1.60 12.89
C ARG A 180 -5.94 2.22 13.18
N PRO A 181 -5.22 1.79 14.23
CA PRO A 181 -3.86 2.25 14.46
C PRO A 181 -2.93 1.89 13.30
N LEU A 182 -2.11 2.83 12.87
CA LEU A 182 -1.17 2.63 11.78
C LEU A 182 -0.02 1.68 12.18
N ASP A 183 0.29 0.72 11.30
CA ASP A 183 1.45 -0.16 11.36
C ASP A 183 2.09 -0.24 9.96
N HIS A 184 3.24 -0.91 9.82
CA HIS A 184 3.92 -1.02 8.52
C HIS A 184 3.05 -1.71 7.46
N ALA A 185 2.19 -2.66 7.86
CA ALA A 185 1.29 -3.34 6.94
C ALA A 185 0.23 -2.36 6.38
N ALA A 186 -0.46 -1.60 7.22
CA ALA A 186 -1.40 -0.58 6.75
C ALA A 186 -0.70 0.53 5.97
N LEU A 187 0.49 0.98 6.41
CA LEU A 187 1.28 1.96 5.66
C LEU A 187 1.66 1.44 4.26
N THR A 188 1.94 0.14 4.13
CA THR A 188 2.18 -0.51 2.82
C THR A 188 0.95 -0.39 1.92
N ALA A 189 -0.24 -0.67 2.46
CA ALA A 189 -1.48 -0.54 1.69
C ALA A 189 -1.75 0.93 1.29
N LEU A 190 -1.50 1.88 2.20
CA LEU A 190 -1.63 3.31 1.91
C LEU A 190 -0.69 3.79 0.78
N CYS A 191 0.45 3.11 0.55
CA CYS A 191 1.34 3.44 -0.55
C CYS A 191 0.74 3.16 -1.96
N ASP A 192 -0.33 2.37 -2.05
CA ASP A 192 -1.08 2.07 -3.28
C ASP A 192 -2.48 2.72 -3.29
N VAL A 193 -2.80 3.60 -2.32
CA VAL A 193 -4.14 4.20 -2.19
C VAL A 193 -4.52 5.14 -3.35
N PHE A 194 -3.54 5.51 -4.17
CA PHE A 194 -3.75 6.41 -5.28
C PHE A 194 -4.38 5.67 -6.47
N TYR A 195 -5.46 6.21 -7.01
CA TYR A 195 -5.98 5.75 -8.29
C TYR A 195 -4.94 5.92 -9.41
N PRO A 196 -5.02 5.16 -10.52
CA PRO A 196 -4.05 5.25 -11.63
C PRO A 196 -3.88 6.67 -12.19
N ARG A 197 -2.64 7.18 -12.22
CA ARG A 197 -2.30 8.55 -12.65
C ARG A 197 -2.78 8.89 -14.07
N VAL A 198 -2.86 7.87 -14.93
CA VAL A 198 -3.37 8.03 -16.31
C VAL A 198 -4.84 8.48 -16.33
N PHE A 199 -5.63 8.18 -15.30
CA PHE A 199 -7.03 8.62 -15.23
C PHE A 199 -7.11 10.13 -15.14
N LEU A 200 -6.33 10.74 -14.24
CA LEU A 200 -6.27 12.20 -14.09
C LEU A 200 -5.75 12.85 -15.37
N ARG A 201 -4.66 12.30 -15.92
CA ARG A 201 -4.05 12.80 -17.17
C ARG A 201 -4.99 12.80 -18.37
N GLN A 202 -5.87 11.81 -18.50
CA GLN A 202 -6.82 11.71 -19.61
C GLN A 202 -8.23 12.23 -19.29
N GLY A 203 -8.51 12.56 -18.02
CA GLY A 203 -9.85 12.94 -17.56
C GLY A 203 -10.91 11.85 -17.73
N ARG A 204 -10.49 10.57 -17.74
CA ARG A 204 -11.37 9.40 -17.91
C ARG A 204 -10.71 8.12 -17.41
N TYR A 205 -11.53 7.12 -17.12
CA TYR A 205 -11.06 5.77 -16.77
C TYR A 205 -10.58 5.02 -18.02
N VAL A 206 -9.46 4.30 -17.87
CA VAL A 206 -8.94 3.36 -18.85
C VAL A 206 -8.50 2.07 -18.15
N PRO A 207 -8.39 0.91 -18.82
CA PRO A 207 -7.82 -0.27 -18.20
C PRO A 207 -6.39 0.02 -17.73
N ALA A 208 -6.14 -0.14 -16.44
CA ALA A 208 -4.83 0.04 -15.83
C ALA A 208 -4.61 -0.97 -14.70
N GLY A 209 -3.37 -1.38 -14.49
CA GLY A 209 -3.02 -2.35 -13.47
C GLY A 209 -1.56 -2.24 -13.05
N THR A 210 -1.32 -2.33 -11.75
CA THR A 210 0.02 -2.28 -11.19
C THR A 210 0.83 -3.50 -11.64
N VAL A 211 2.05 -3.26 -12.11
CA VAL A 211 3.03 -4.29 -12.47
C VAL A 211 3.99 -4.54 -11.33
N SER A 212 4.50 -3.47 -10.71
CA SER A 212 5.43 -3.54 -9.58
C SER A 212 5.26 -2.34 -8.65
N LEU A 213 5.40 -2.55 -7.35
CA LEU A 213 5.36 -1.52 -6.31
C LEU A 213 6.54 -1.71 -5.36
N THR A 214 7.33 -0.66 -5.16
CA THR A 214 8.38 -0.60 -4.14
C THR A 214 8.01 0.42 -3.06
N VAL A 215 8.20 0.05 -1.79
CA VAL A 215 8.02 0.90 -0.62
C VAL A 215 9.32 0.95 0.18
N TYR A 216 9.73 2.13 0.58
CA TYR A 216 10.79 2.37 1.57
C TYR A 216 10.16 2.94 2.84
N PHE A 217 10.41 2.27 3.96
CA PHE A 217 9.87 2.67 5.26
C PHE A 217 10.89 3.55 6.00
N HIS A 218 10.50 4.80 6.25
CA HIS A 218 11.32 5.76 6.99
C HIS A 218 10.92 5.78 8.47
N ALA A 219 9.64 5.59 8.77
CA ALA A 219 9.13 5.50 10.13
C ALA A 219 9.42 4.14 10.79
N ARG A 220 9.80 4.19 12.07
CA ARG A 220 9.92 3.04 12.98
C ARG A 220 8.55 2.59 13.48
N ALA A 221 8.50 1.40 14.07
CA ALA A 221 7.27 0.87 14.63
C ALA A 221 6.69 1.79 15.71
N GLU A 222 7.54 2.38 16.55
CA GLU A 222 7.12 3.33 17.59
C GLU A 222 6.51 4.61 17.01
N GLU A 223 7.06 5.12 15.90
CA GLU A 223 6.58 6.33 15.23
C GLU A 223 5.20 6.08 14.57
N LEU A 224 5.00 4.90 13.99
CA LEU A 224 3.70 4.50 13.45
C LEU A 224 2.67 4.25 14.57
N ALA A 225 3.08 3.62 15.67
CA ALA A 225 2.22 3.47 16.83
C ALA A 225 1.81 4.84 17.42
N ALA A 226 2.73 5.80 17.44
CA ALA A 226 2.46 7.17 17.86
C ALA A 226 1.54 7.91 16.90
N GLN A 227 1.59 7.65 15.59
CA GLN A 227 0.61 8.17 14.62
C GLN A 227 -0.81 7.72 15.00
N GLY A 228 -0.97 6.48 15.47
CA GLY A 228 -2.26 5.95 15.90
C GLY A 228 -3.26 5.94 14.76
N THR A 229 -4.46 6.48 14.99
CA THR A 229 -5.55 6.55 13.99
C THR A 229 -5.60 7.90 13.24
N GLU A 230 -4.59 8.75 13.42
CA GLU A 230 -4.57 10.06 12.78
C GLU A 230 -4.31 9.97 11.28
N PRO A 231 -4.85 10.91 10.49
CA PRO A 231 -4.70 10.91 9.05
C PRO A 231 -3.25 11.13 8.61
N VAL A 232 -2.92 10.52 7.47
CA VAL A 232 -1.66 10.64 6.75
C VAL A 232 -1.89 11.53 5.54
N LEU A 233 -1.01 12.51 5.32
CA LEU A 233 -0.98 13.29 4.08
C LEU A 233 -0.17 12.50 3.06
N ALA A 234 -0.76 12.21 1.92
CA ALA A 234 -0.13 11.44 0.86
C ALA A 234 -0.12 12.26 -0.43
N THR A 235 1.00 12.26 -1.15
CA THR A 235 1.10 12.88 -2.48
C THR A 235 1.73 11.94 -3.48
N ALA A 236 1.22 11.90 -4.70
CA ALA A 236 1.74 11.07 -5.77
C ALA A 236 1.65 11.73 -7.14
N ARG A 237 2.64 11.48 -7.98
CA ARG A 237 2.75 12.00 -9.35
C ARG A 237 3.46 11.00 -10.26
N ALA A 238 3.09 10.99 -11.54
CA ALA A 238 3.82 10.27 -12.58
C ALA A 238 4.93 11.10 -13.22
N GLN A 239 6.01 10.46 -13.65
CA GLN A 239 7.09 11.12 -14.38
C GLN A 239 6.87 11.02 -15.89
N ARG A 240 6.46 9.85 -16.40
CA ARG A 240 6.26 9.65 -17.84
C ARG A 240 5.15 8.66 -18.14
N PHE A 241 4.41 8.96 -19.21
CA PHE A 241 3.43 8.06 -19.82
C PHE A 241 3.90 7.68 -21.22
N GLY A 242 3.80 6.41 -21.60
CA GLY A 242 4.05 5.99 -22.98
C GLY A 242 4.25 4.50 -23.13
N ALA A 243 4.06 4.01 -24.37
CA ALA A 243 4.24 2.59 -24.71
C ALA A 243 3.46 1.61 -23.81
N GLY A 244 2.29 2.02 -23.33
CA GLY A 244 1.43 1.19 -22.46
C GLY A 244 1.83 1.18 -20.98
N PHE A 245 2.80 2.00 -20.56
CA PHE A 245 3.23 2.07 -19.15
C PHE A 245 3.40 3.51 -18.65
N PHE A 246 3.22 3.68 -17.35
CA PHE A 246 3.60 4.88 -16.63
C PHE A 246 4.10 4.52 -15.24
N ASP A 247 4.83 5.44 -14.62
CA ASP A 247 5.29 5.30 -13.24
C ASP A 247 4.50 6.20 -12.27
N GLN A 248 4.55 5.90 -10.98
CA GLN A 248 4.00 6.75 -9.92
C GLN A 248 5.00 6.81 -8.77
N SER A 249 5.50 8.00 -8.46
CA SER A 249 6.27 8.31 -7.25
C SER A 249 5.32 8.85 -6.19
N ALA A 250 5.38 8.33 -4.96
CA ALA A 250 4.58 8.82 -3.86
C ALA A 250 5.36 9.01 -2.56
N GLN A 251 4.87 9.93 -1.73
CA GLN A 251 5.42 10.28 -0.42
C GLN A 251 4.27 10.36 0.59
N LEU A 252 4.46 9.76 1.75
CA LEU A 252 3.46 9.68 2.81
C LEU A 252 4.02 10.35 4.07
N PHE A 253 3.28 11.31 4.61
CA PHE A 253 3.66 12.15 5.72
C PHE A 253 2.66 11.99 6.87
N GLY A 254 3.17 11.76 8.08
CA GLY A 254 2.39 11.68 9.30
C GLY A 254 2.30 13.04 10.00
N ARG A 255 2.06 12.99 11.31
CA ARG A 255 2.04 14.15 12.20
C ARG A 255 3.24 15.07 11.97
N ASN A 256 2.97 16.38 11.99
CA ASN A 256 4.00 17.43 11.90
C ASN A 256 4.90 17.30 10.65
N GLY A 257 4.41 16.67 9.57
CA GLY A 257 5.17 16.50 8.34
C GLY A 257 6.26 15.41 8.40
N ALA A 258 6.22 14.51 9.40
CA ALA A 258 7.17 13.40 9.49
C ALA A 258 7.02 12.46 8.29
N VAL A 259 8.11 12.20 7.56
CA VAL A 259 8.09 11.28 6.41
C VAL A 259 7.96 9.85 6.90
N LEU A 260 6.85 9.18 6.58
CA LEU A 260 6.59 7.81 7.00
C LEU A 260 7.14 6.81 5.99
N ALA A 261 6.84 7.03 4.71
CA ALA A 261 7.24 6.16 3.62
C ALA A 261 7.36 6.93 2.31
N THR A 262 8.14 6.36 1.40
CA THR A 262 8.17 6.74 -0.02
C THR A 262 7.95 5.50 -0.86
N SER A 263 7.16 5.59 -1.92
CA SER A 263 6.92 4.48 -2.83
C SER A 263 7.12 4.85 -4.29
N HIS A 264 7.40 3.83 -5.10
CA HIS A 264 7.48 3.95 -6.55
C HIS A 264 6.77 2.75 -7.19
N GLN A 265 5.94 3.02 -8.18
CA GLN A 265 5.08 2.03 -8.79
C GLN A 265 5.20 2.08 -10.31
N LEU A 266 5.29 0.93 -10.96
CA LEU A 266 5.16 0.77 -12.40
C LEU A 266 3.77 0.25 -12.71
N VAL A 267 3.07 0.93 -13.63
CA VAL A 267 1.66 0.64 -13.95
C VAL A 267 1.51 0.45 -15.46
N TYR A 268 0.86 -0.65 -15.84
CA TYR A 268 0.38 -0.88 -17.20
C TYR A 268 -0.91 -0.09 -17.44
N PHE A 269 -1.11 0.43 -18.64
CA PHE A 269 -2.38 0.99 -19.08
C PHE A 269 -2.66 0.70 -20.56
N LYS A 270 -3.96 0.63 -20.89
CA LYS A 270 -4.45 0.50 -22.27
C LYS A 270 -5.21 1.75 -22.66
N ALA A 271 -4.59 2.62 -23.46
CA ALA A 271 -5.24 3.78 -24.06
C ALA A 271 -6.03 3.42 -25.33
#